data_AF-G7ESJ5-F1
#
_entry.id   AF-G7ESJ5-F1
#
_cell.length_a   1.000
_cell.length_b   1.000
_cell.length_c   1.000
_cell.angle_alpha   90.00
_cell.angle_beta   90.00
_cell.angle_gamma   90.00
#
_symmetry.space_group_name_H-M   'P 1'
#
loop_
_entity.id
_entity.type
_entity.pdbx_description
1 polymer ?
#
loop_
_entity_poly.entity_id
_entity_poly.type
_entity_poly.pdbx_seq_one_letter_code
_entity_poly.pdbx_strand_id
1 'polypeptide(L)'
;MLASSDESVVVSFGKNDNDFHAFAIKKKDIKQGVELVSKSKDNPNFSVFADVEGEALVRSEQAETFAKVKVLSVDKQNQRAVFLVEANLLNINTNELNKLDTTKVIVKGEPFLKLM
;
A
#
# COMPACT_ATOMS: atom_id res chain seq x y z
N MET A 1 5.66 21.50 19.78
CA MET A 1 5.79 20.15 19.19
C MET A 1 5.06 20.17 17.86
N LEU A 2 5.76 20.02 16.74
CA LEU A 2 5.12 19.94 15.42
C LEU A 2 4.27 18.67 15.42
N ALA A 3 2.95 18.82 15.22
CA ALA A 3 2.06 17.70 15.01
C ALA A 3 2.63 16.87 13.86
N SER A 4 3.01 15.62 14.12
CA SER A 4 3.26 14.69 13.02
C SER A 4 1.95 14.61 12.24
N SER A 5 1.92 15.09 11.00
CA SER A 5 0.65 15.17 10.28
C SER A 5 0.08 13.75 10.16
N ASP A 6 -1.16 13.56 10.63
CA ASP A 6 -1.91 12.31 10.46
C ASP A 6 -2.39 12.14 9.00
N GLU A 7 -1.65 12.74 8.07
CA GLU A 7 -1.92 12.69 6.63
C GLU A 7 -1.66 11.28 6.12
N SER A 8 -2.55 10.84 5.24
CA SER A 8 -2.35 9.62 4.47
C SER A 8 -1.53 9.95 3.24
N VAL A 9 -0.60 9.08 2.90
CA VAL A 9 0.11 9.10 1.61
C VAL A 9 -0.25 7.85 0.83
N VAL A 10 -0.26 7.99 -0.50
CA VAL A 10 -0.51 6.89 -1.43
C VAL A 10 0.77 6.58 -2.17
N VAL A 11 1.17 5.31 -2.16
CA VAL A 11 2.29 4.79 -2.94
C VAL A 11 1.70 3.88 -4.00
N SER A 12 1.85 4.27 -5.27
CA SER A 12 1.49 3.45 -6.43
C SER A 12 2.75 2.79 -6.99
N PHE A 13 2.62 1.55 -7.44
CA PHE A 13 3.67 0.76 -8.07
C PHE A 13 3.05 -0.21 -9.08
N GLY A 14 3.68 -0.38 -10.24
CA GLY A 14 3.11 -1.15 -11.34
C GLY A 14 3.85 -0.91 -12.63
N LYS A 15 3.28 -1.37 -13.75
CA LYS A 15 3.85 -1.15 -15.08
C LYS A 15 3.66 0.29 -15.53
N ASN A 16 2.50 0.88 -15.25
CA ASN A 16 2.12 2.23 -15.64
C ASN A 16 0.89 2.71 -14.83
N ASP A 17 0.39 3.91 -15.12
CA ASP A 17 -0.72 4.53 -14.40
C ASP A 17 -2.08 3.82 -14.58
N ASN A 18 -2.19 2.90 -15.54
CA ASN A 18 -3.39 2.09 -15.82
C ASN A 18 -3.19 0.60 -15.48
N ASP A 19 -2.03 0.21 -14.95
CA ASP A 19 -1.70 -1.15 -14.52
C ASP A 19 -0.81 -1.06 -13.29
N PHE A 20 -1.45 -0.90 -12.13
CA PHE A 20 -0.82 -0.60 -10.86
C PHE A 20 -1.52 -1.21 -9.67
N HIS A 21 -0.72 -1.41 -8.63
CA HIS A 21 -1.18 -1.59 -7.26
C HIS A 21 -0.83 -0.33 -6.46
N ALA A 22 -1.65 0.00 -5.49
CA ALA A 22 -1.41 1.11 -4.61
C ALA A 22 -1.75 0.76 -3.17
N PHE A 23 -1.02 1.37 -2.24
CA PHE A 23 -1.36 1.35 -0.83
C PHE A 23 -1.40 2.75 -0.24
N ALA A 24 -2.34 2.96 0.68
CA ALA A 24 -2.50 4.17 1.46
C ALA A 24 -2.15 3.88 2.92
N ILE A 25 -1.23 4.66 3.49
CA ILE A 25 -0.80 4.55 4.89
C ILE A 25 -0.62 5.94 5.50
N LYS A 26 -0.73 6.05 6.83
CA LYS A 26 -0.46 7.29 7.55
C LYS A 26 1.03 7.57 7.58
N LYS A 27 1.44 8.83 7.38
CA LYS A 27 2.87 9.23 7.45
C LYS A 27 3.53 8.81 8.76
N LYS A 28 2.80 8.92 9.89
CA LYS A 28 3.29 8.52 11.22
C LYS A 28 3.68 7.03 11.33
N ASP A 29 3.15 6.19 10.46
CA ASP A 29 3.38 4.74 10.41
C ASP A 29 4.54 4.37 9.47
N ILE A 30 5.12 5.33 8.74
CA ILE A 30 6.30 5.14 7.87
C ILE A 30 7.56 5.12 8.73
N LYS A 31 7.71 4.06 9.52
CA LYS A 31 8.87 3.80 10.38
C LYS A 31 9.32 2.37 10.19
N GLN A 32 10.64 2.18 10.14
CA GLN A 32 11.22 0.84 9.97
C GLN A 32 10.66 -0.14 11.01
N GLY A 33 10.26 -1.32 10.54
CA GLY A 33 9.70 -2.39 11.36
C GLY A 33 8.18 -2.34 11.51
N VAL A 34 7.52 -1.23 11.15
CA VAL A 34 6.05 -1.14 11.19
C VAL A 34 5.44 -2.10 10.17
N GLU A 35 4.42 -2.83 10.61
CA GLU A 35 3.63 -3.74 9.80
C GLU A 35 2.14 -3.39 9.97
N LEU A 36 1.47 -3.13 8.84
CA LEU A 36 0.04 -2.89 8.78
C LEU A 36 -0.59 -4.07 8.07
N VAL A 37 -1.64 -4.61 8.68
CA VAL A 37 -2.41 -5.72 8.14
C VAL A 37 -3.87 -5.32 8.12
N SER A 38 -4.59 -5.81 7.12
CA SER A 38 -6.05 -5.80 7.11
C SER A 38 -6.60 -7.10 6.53
N LYS A 39 -7.59 -7.66 7.20
CA LYS A 39 -8.42 -8.76 6.72
C LYS A 39 -9.83 -8.26 6.50
N SER A 40 -10.41 -8.51 5.33
CA SER A 40 -11.78 -8.12 5.01
C SER A 40 -12.12 -6.66 5.37
N LYS A 41 -11.18 -5.74 5.12
CA LYS A 41 -11.32 -4.28 5.36
C LYS A 41 -11.45 -3.85 6.83
N ASP A 42 -11.07 -4.70 7.79
CA ASP A 42 -11.07 -4.43 9.24
C ASP A 42 -10.18 -3.26 9.73
N ASN A 43 -9.25 -2.78 8.90
CA ASN A 43 -8.33 -1.70 9.25
C ASN A 43 -8.61 -0.44 8.40
N PRO A 44 -9.19 0.63 9.00
CA PRO A 44 -9.53 1.84 8.26
C PRO A 44 -8.35 2.79 8.05
N ASN A 45 -7.23 2.63 8.78
CA ASN A 45 -6.05 3.50 8.68
C ASN A 45 -5.08 3.10 7.56
N PHE A 46 -5.41 2.02 6.87
CA PHE A 46 -4.58 1.37 5.86
C PHE A 46 -5.49 0.95 4.72
N SER A 47 -5.07 1.10 3.48
CA SER A 47 -5.79 0.54 2.33
C SER A 47 -4.84 0.03 1.27
N VAL A 48 -5.28 -1.00 0.54
CA VAL A 48 -4.64 -1.49 -0.68
C VAL A 48 -5.72 -1.66 -1.73
N PHE A 49 -5.42 -1.22 -2.93
CA PHE A 49 -6.28 -1.31 -4.10
C PHE A 49 -5.40 -1.40 -5.35
N ALA A 50 -5.98 -1.81 -6.46
CA ALA A 50 -5.26 -1.91 -7.72
C ALA A 50 -6.20 -1.67 -8.89
N ASP A 51 -5.61 -1.25 -10.00
CA ASP A 51 -6.20 -1.32 -11.33
C ASP A 51 -5.24 -2.16 -12.16
N VAL A 52 -5.63 -3.38 -12.53
CA VAL A 52 -4.78 -4.33 -13.25
C VAL A 52 -5.54 -4.80 -14.46
N GLU A 53 -4.98 -4.57 -15.65
CA GLU A 53 -5.60 -4.93 -16.93
C GLU A 53 -7.01 -4.32 -17.12
N GLY A 54 -7.26 -3.15 -16.51
CA GLY A 54 -8.56 -2.46 -16.55
C GLY A 54 -9.57 -2.98 -15.52
N GLU A 55 -9.15 -3.84 -14.61
CA GLU A 55 -9.97 -4.40 -13.55
C GLU A 55 -9.69 -3.72 -12.20
N ALA A 56 -10.75 -3.18 -11.57
CA ALA A 56 -10.67 -2.59 -10.25
C ALA A 56 -10.65 -3.68 -9.16
N LEU A 57 -9.54 -3.72 -8.40
CA LEU A 57 -9.32 -4.67 -7.32
C LEU A 57 -9.33 -3.95 -5.96
N VAL A 58 -10.14 -4.43 -5.02
CA VAL A 58 -10.34 -3.76 -3.72
C VAL A 58 -10.39 -4.75 -2.55
N ARG A 59 -10.13 -4.25 -1.34
CA ARG A 59 -10.53 -4.97 -0.11
C ARG A 59 -12.05 -4.94 0.06
N SER A 60 -12.62 -6.05 0.51
CA SER A 60 -14.07 -6.22 0.68
C SER A 60 -14.39 -6.89 2.00
N GLU A 61 -15.45 -6.42 2.66
CA GLU A 61 -16.05 -7.07 3.84
C GLU A 61 -16.84 -8.34 3.46
N GLN A 62 -17.24 -8.45 2.20
CA GLN A 62 -18.07 -9.54 1.68
C GLN A 62 -17.26 -10.74 1.18
N ALA A 63 -15.93 -10.65 1.21
CA ALA A 63 -15.01 -11.68 0.77
C ALA A 63 -13.78 -11.77 1.68
N GLU A 64 -13.06 -12.89 1.63
CA GLU A 64 -11.82 -13.13 2.38
C GLU A 64 -10.62 -12.38 1.75
N THR A 65 -10.72 -11.06 1.72
CA THR A 65 -9.64 -10.19 1.24
C THR A 65 -8.56 -10.01 2.31
N PHE A 66 -7.33 -9.81 1.87
CA PHE A 66 -6.17 -9.58 2.73
C PHE A 66 -5.31 -8.47 2.17
N ALA A 67 -4.68 -7.70 3.04
CA ALA A 67 -3.67 -6.74 2.67
C ALA A 67 -2.63 -6.63 3.78
N LYS A 68 -1.37 -6.50 3.37
CA LYS A 68 -0.24 -6.32 4.28
C LYS A 68 0.79 -5.39 3.65
N VAL A 69 1.23 -4.41 4.44
CA VAL A 69 2.37 -3.54 4.12
C VAL A 69 3.33 -3.55 5.30
N LYS A 70 4.59 -3.90 5.04
CA LYS A 70 5.68 -3.84 6.02
C LYS A 70 6.72 -2.83 5.58
N VAL A 71 7.05 -1.88 6.44
CA VAL A 71 8.12 -0.90 6.22
C VAL A 71 9.45 -1.56 6.58
N LEU A 72 10.24 -1.95 5.58
CA LEU A 72 11.52 -2.61 5.79
C LEU A 72 12.63 -1.64 6.22
N SER A 73 12.67 -0.46 5.61
CA SER A 73 13.71 0.54 5.91
C SER A 73 13.26 1.93 5.49
N VAL A 74 13.66 2.95 6.25
CA VAL A 74 13.51 4.36 5.89
C VAL A 74 14.86 5.04 6.08
N ASP A 75 15.49 5.42 4.97
CA ASP A 75 16.77 6.09 4.92
C ASP A 75 16.56 7.53 4.46
N LYS A 76 16.58 8.46 5.41
CA LYS A 76 16.39 9.89 5.13
C LYS A 76 17.59 10.52 4.44
N GLN A 77 18.80 10.03 4.67
CA GLN A 77 20.01 10.58 4.07
C GLN A 77 20.03 10.29 2.57
N ASN A 78 19.68 9.06 2.19
CA ASN A 78 19.64 8.62 0.80
C ASN A 78 18.25 8.78 0.16
N GLN A 79 17.31 9.46 0.83
CA GLN A 79 15.93 9.67 0.40
C GLN A 79 15.27 8.40 -0.16
N ARG A 80 15.28 7.34 0.65
CA ARG A 80 14.86 6.00 0.22
C ARG A 80 14.02 5.29 1.28
N ALA A 81 12.86 4.78 0.88
CA ALA A 81 12.03 3.89 1.69
C ALA A 81 11.82 2.56 0.97
N VAL A 82 11.74 1.47 1.73
CA VAL A 82 11.50 0.12 1.21
C VAL A 82 10.32 -0.50 1.94
N PHE A 83 9.39 -1.04 1.17
CA PHE A 83 8.20 -1.72 1.65
C PHE A 83 8.15 -3.15 1.12
N LEU A 84 7.53 -4.06 1.87
CA LEU A 84 6.98 -5.30 1.34
C LEU A 84 5.46 -5.17 1.34
N VAL A 85 4.86 -5.48 0.20
CA VAL A 85 3.41 -5.40 0.00
C VAL A 85 2.90 -6.77 -0.44
N GLU A 86 1.83 -7.25 0.17
CA GLU A 86 1.16 -8.49 -0.17
C GLU A 86 -0.35 -8.24 -0.07
N ALA A 87 -1.13 -8.79 -0.99
CA ALA A 87 -2.58 -8.63 -0.93
C ALA A 87 -3.33 -9.78 -1.60
N ASN A 88 -4.58 -9.94 -1.19
CA ASN A 88 -5.61 -10.71 -1.85
C ASN A 88 -6.84 -9.80 -1.98
N LEU A 89 -7.13 -9.34 -3.20
CA LEU A 89 -8.11 -8.29 -3.48
C LEU A 89 -9.26 -8.85 -4.30
N LEU A 90 -10.48 -8.36 -4.06
CA LEU A 90 -11.66 -8.72 -4.83
C LEU A 90 -11.73 -7.90 -6.11
N ASN A 91 -11.87 -8.55 -7.26
CA ASN A 91 -12.32 -7.91 -8.48
C ASN A 91 -13.83 -7.66 -8.39
N ILE A 92 -14.23 -6.39 -8.48
CA ILE A 92 -15.63 -5.99 -8.31
C ILE A 92 -16.54 -6.40 -9.47
N ASN A 93 -15.97 -6.67 -10.65
CA ASN A 93 -16.70 -7.03 -11.85
C ASN A 93 -16.93 -8.55 -11.94
N THR A 94 -15.94 -9.35 -11.53
CA THR A 94 -15.98 -10.81 -11.64
C THR A 94 -16.29 -11.53 -10.33
N ASN A 95 -16.17 -10.84 -9.18
CA ASN A 95 -16.16 -11.40 -7.83
C ASN A 95 -15.03 -12.41 -7.57
N GLU A 96 -14.01 -12.44 -8.42
CA GLU A 96 -12.84 -13.29 -8.23
C GLU A 96 -11.80 -12.60 -7.35
N LEU A 97 -11.05 -13.42 -6.60
CA LEU A 97 -9.96 -12.96 -5.76
C LEU A 97 -8.65 -12.96 -6.56
N ASN A 98 -8.00 -11.80 -6.60
CA ASN A 98 -6.72 -11.56 -7.25
C ASN A 98 -5.62 -11.41 -6.21
N LYS A 99 -4.59 -12.22 -6.34
CA LYS A 99 -3.46 -12.26 -5.40
C LYS A 99 -2.30 -11.41 -5.91
N LEU A 100 -1.84 -10.49 -5.08
CA LEU A 100 -0.54 -9.86 -5.17
C LEU A 100 0.43 -10.63 -4.26
N ASP A 101 1.35 -11.38 -4.87
CA ASP A 101 2.46 -11.98 -4.14
C ASP A 101 3.33 -10.91 -3.47
N THR A 102 4.06 -11.31 -2.41
CA THR A 102 4.93 -10.42 -1.66
C THR A 102 5.89 -9.67 -2.59
N THR A 103 5.65 -8.38 -2.75
CA THR A 103 6.35 -7.51 -3.69
C THR A 103 7.15 -6.45 -2.94
N LYS A 104 8.41 -6.28 -3.33
CA LYS A 104 9.29 -5.26 -2.76
C LYS A 104 9.12 -3.93 -3.51
N VAL A 105 8.66 -2.92 -2.81
CA VAL A 105 8.46 -1.56 -3.36
C VAL A 105 9.54 -0.63 -2.83
N ILE A 106 10.25 0.06 -3.73
CA ILE A 106 11.33 1.00 -3.38
C ILE A 106 10.91 2.40 -3.81
N VAL A 107 10.68 3.28 -2.84
CA VAL A 107 10.38 4.70 -3.09
C VAL A 107 11.66 5.50 -2.88
N LYS A 108 12.05 6.29 -3.88
CA LYS A 108 13.30 7.09 -3.85
C LYS A 108 13.14 8.45 -4.50
N GLY A 109 13.99 9.41 -4.16
CA GLY A 109 14.02 10.74 -4.78
C GLY A 109 12.79 11.58 -4.45
N GLU A 110 12.24 12.33 -5.41
CA GLU A 110 11.08 13.20 -5.18
C GLU A 110 9.86 12.49 -4.56
N PRO A 111 9.45 11.27 -5.00
CA PRO A 111 8.41 10.50 -4.32
C PRO A 111 8.67 10.25 -2.83
N PHE A 112 9.93 10.08 -2.41
CA PHE A 112 10.27 9.88 -1.00
C PHE A 112 9.99 11.14 -0.18
N LEU A 113 10.25 12.32 -0.73
CA LEU A 113 10.00 13.59 -0.05
C LEU A 113 8.51 13.76 0.29
N LYS A 114 7.60 13.21 -0.52
CA LYS A 114 6.16 13.21 -0.26
C LYS A 114 5.76 12.31 0.93
N LEU A 115 6.61 11.36 1.31
CA LEU A 115 6.39 10.49 2.47
C LEU A 115 6.74 11.16 3.80
N MET A 116 7.55 12.23 3.77
CA MET A 116 8.08 12.90 4.96
C MET A 116 7.19 14.06 5.44
#